data_AF-A0A227IGG1-F1
#
_entry.id   AF-A0A227IGG1-F1
#
_cell.length_a   1.000
_cell.length_b   1.000
_cell.length_c   1.000
_cell.angle_alpha   90.00
_cell.angle_beta   90.00
_cell.angle_gamma   90.00
#
_symmetry.space_group_name_H-M   'P 1'
#
loop_
_entity.id
_entity.type
_entity.pdbx_description
1 polymer ?
#
loop_
_entity_poly.entity_id
_entity_poly.type
_entity_poly.pdbx_seq_one_letter_code
_entity_poly.pdbx_strand_id
1 'polypeptide(L)' 'MQKLDMMVIVDPYPTVAAVMNDRTDGVYLLPATTQFETYGSVTASNRSLQWRDQVIEPLFESKPDHEIMYLLSKKLGYS' A
#
# COMPACT_ATOMS: atom_id res chain seq x y z
N MET A 1 10.96 -9.10 -12.92
CA MET A 1 11.47 -8.06 -12.00
C MET A 1 12.84 -7.52 -12.39
N GLN A 2 13.79 -8.34 -12.85
CA GLN A 2 15.14 -7.87 -13.23
C GLN A 2 15.18 -6.82 -14.36
N LYS A 3 14.22 -6.84 -15.29
CA LYS A 3 14.14 -5.86 -16.40
C LYS A 3 13.50 -4.52 -16.06
N LEU A 4 12.92 -4.36 -14.86
CA LEU A 4 12.35 -3.07 -14.44
C LEU A 4 13.49 -2.13 -14.04
N ASP A 5 13.33 -0.83 -14.26
CA ASP A 5 14.30 0.15 -13.75
C ASP A 5 14.04 0.48 -12.27
N MET A 6 12.76 0.56 -11.89
CA MET A 6 12.31 0.84 -10.54
C MET A 6 11.11 -0.04 -10.17
N MET A 7 11.03 -0.44 -8.90
CA MET A 7 9.93 -1.21 -8.33
C MET A 7 9.46 -0.52 -7.04
N VAL A 8 8.18 -0.16 -6.99
CA VAL A 8 7.53 0.40 -5.80
C VAL A 8 6.55 -0.65 -5.28
N ILE A 9 6.74 -1.08 -4.04
CA ILE A 9 5.92 -2.07 -3.35
C ILE A 9 5.16 -1.35 -2.25
N VAL A 10 3.84 -1.51 -2.23
CA VAL A 10 2.94 -0.94 -1.23
C VAL A 10 2.23 -2.12 -0.58
N ASP A 11 2.54 -2.39 0.69
CA ASP A 11 2.01 -3.56 1.39
C ASP A 11 2.06 -3.36 2.91
N PRO A 12 1.10 -3.91 3.68
CA PRO A 12 1.21 -3.99 5.14
C PRO A 12 2.33 -4.90 5.65
N TYR A 13 2.78 -5.88 4.86
CA TYR A 13 3.87 -6.78 5.26
C TYR A 13 4.93 -6.92 4.16
N PRO A 14 6.20 -7.19 4.51
CA PRO A 14 7.22 -7.48 3.50
C PRO A 14 6.85 -8.75 2.72
N THR A 15 6.48 -8.61 1.45
CA THR A 15 6.14 -9.75 0.60
C THR A 15 7.38 -10.41 0.01
N VAL A 16 7.19 -11.61 -0.55
CA VAL A 16 8.23 -12.35 -1.28
C VAL A 16 8.88 -11.48 -2.37
N ALA A 17 8.10 -10.59 -2.99
CA ALA A 17 8.58 -9.63 -4.00
C ALA A 17 9.53 -8.57 -3.42
N ALA A 18 9.38 -8.21 -2.14
CA ALA A 18 10.27 -7.27 -1.45
C ALA A 18 11.57 -7.92 -0.98
N VAL A 19 11.55 -9.23 -0.69
CA VAL A 19 12.68 -9.94 -0.07
C VAL A 19 13.54 -10.71 -1.08
N MET A 20 12.95 -11.34 -2.09
CA MET A 20 13.67 -12.19 -3.06
C MET A 20 14.21 -11.43 -4.27
N ASN A 21 14.42 -10.11 -4.14
CA ASN A 21 14.97 -9.29 -5.21
C ASN A 21 16.47 -9.10 -4.97
N ASP A 22 17.31 -9.65 -5.86
CA ASP A 22 18.78 -9.48 -5.80
C ASP A 22 19.27 -8.05 -6.11
N ARG A 23 18.37 -7.06 -6.03
CA ARG A 23 18.63 -5.66 -6.37
C ARG A 23 19.03 -4.88 -5.13
N THR A 24 20.13 -4.16 -5.24
CA THR A 24 20.61 -3.24 -4.19
C THR A 24 20.01 -1.84 -4.29
N ASP A 25 19.41 -1.48 -5.43
CA ASP A 25 18.87 -0.15 -5.71
C ASP A 25 17.61 -0.21 -6.60
N GLY A 26 16.79 0.85 -6.54
CA GLY A 26 15.56 1.00 -7.31
C GLY A 26 14.35 0.24 -6.75
N VAL A 27 14.41 -0.24 -5.50
CA VAL A 27 13.30 -0.89 -4.81
C VAL A 27 12.84 -0.01 -3.65
N TYR A 28 11.58 0.42 -3.69
CA TYR A 28 10.95 1.20 -2.63
C TYR A 28 9.86 0.37 -1.97
N LEU A 29 9.91 0.23 -0.65
CA LEU A 29 8.87 -0.39 0.15
C LEU A 29 8.15 0.70 0.93
N LEU A 30 6.86 0.88 0.66
CA LEU A 30 6.01 1.86 1.32
C LEU A 30 5.01 1.12 2.24
N PRO A 31 5.03 1.39 3.56
CA PRO A 31 4.20 0.67 4.51
C PRO A 31 2.72 1.09 4.40
N ALA A 32 1.86 0.17 3.99
CA ALA A 32 0.42 0.38 3.91
C ALA A 32 -0.31 -0.14 5.15
N THR A 33 -1.49 0.40 5.43
CA THR A 33 -2.36 -0.10 6.50
C THR A 33 -3.08 -1.39 6.10
N THR A 34 -3.38 -2.23 7.07
CA THR A 34 -4.31 -3.35 6.94
C THR A 34 -5.77 -2.89 6.91
N GLN A 35 -6.68 -3.82 6.59
CA GLN A 35 -8.12 -3.56 6.50
C GLN A 35 -8.77 -3.18 7.85
N PHE A 36 -8.10 -3.40 8.99
CA PHE A 36 -8.60 -3.05 10.32
C PHE A 36 -8.17 -1.65 10.76
N GLU A 37 -7.20 -1.06 10.07
CA GLU A 37 -6.57 0.22 10.39
C GLU A 37 -7.16 1.37 9.54
N THR A 38 -8.14 1.08 8.69
CA THR A 38 -8.77 2.04 7.79
C THR A 38 -10.28 1.80 7.72
N TYR A 39 -11.01 2.75 7.15
CA TYR A 39 -12.44 2.67 6.90
C TYR A 39 -12.72 2.63 5.39
N GLY A 40 -13.87 2.10 5.00
CA GLY A 40 -14.32 2.15 3.61
C GLY A 40 -15.23 1.00 3.21
N SER A 41 -15.45 0.86 1.91
CA SER A 41 -16.33 -0.17 1.36
C SER A 41 -15.57 -1.26 0.62
N VAL A 42 -16.03 -2.50 0.76
CA VAL A 42 -15.59 -3.62 -0.08
C VAL A 42 -16.78 -4.23 -0.81
N THR A 43 -16.56 -4.65 -2.05
CA THR A 43 -17.59 -5.31 -2.87
C THR A 43 -17.32 -6.82 -2.89
N ALA A 44 -18.26 -7.60 -2.35
CA ALA A 44 -18.16 -9.06 -2.35
C ALA A 44 -18.57 -9.66 -3.70
N SER A 45 -18.27 -10.95 -3.94
CA SER A 45 -18.56 -11.63 -5.20
C SER A 45 -20.05 -11.66 -5.57
N ASN A 46 -20.94 -11.58 -4.58
CA ASN A 46 -22.39 -11.42 -4.79
C ASN A 46 -22.80 -9.96 -5.12
N ARG A 47 -21.84 -9.07 -5.32
CA ARG A 47 -22.00 -7.63 -5.59
C ARG A 47 -22.62 -6.84 -4.43
N SER A 48 -22.59 -7.36 -3.20
CA SER A 48 -22.97 -6.56 -2.03
C SER A 48 -21.84 -5.60 -1.66
N LEU A 49 -22.20 -4.33 -1.45
CA LEU A 49 -21.31 -3.34 -0.88
C LEU A 49 -21.38 -3.44 0.64
N GLN A 50 -20.23 -3.66 1.27
CA GLN A 50 -20.12 -3.79 2.72
C GLN A 50 -19.26 -2.66 3.24
N TRP A 51 -19.83 -1.84 4.11
CA TRP A 51 -19.08 -0.80 4.82
C TRP A 51 -18.28 -1.45 5.96
N ARG A 52 -17.06 -0.94 6.18
CA ARG A 52 -16.17 -1.34 7.26
C ARG A 52 -15.66 -0.10 7.96
N ASP A 53 -15.66 -0.17 9.28
CA ASP A 53 -15.16 0.88 10.14
C ASP A 53 -13.76 0.52 10.65
N GLN A 54 -12.99 1.56 10.98
CA GLN A 54 -11.67 1.43 11.57
C GLN A 54 -11.78 0.81 12.97
N VAL A 55 -10.99 -0.24 13.23
CA VAL A 55 -10.98 -0.97 14.51
C VAL A 55 -9.79 -0.56 15.37
N ILE A 56 -8.66 -0.27 14.75
CA ILE A 56 -7.41 0.16 15.41
C ILE A 56 -6.77 1.32 14.64
N GLU A 57 -5.90 2.08 15.31
CA GLU A 57 -5.09 3.11 14.64
C GLU A 57 -3.97 2.47 13.79
N PRO A 58 -3.57 3.10 12.67
CA PRO A 58 -2.41 2.68 11.87
C PRO A 58 -1.18 2.44 12.73
N LEU A 59 -0.60 1.25 12.63
CA LEU A 59 0.60 0.88 13.38
C LEU A 59 1.85 1.55 12.78
N PHE A 60 2.74 2.02 13.65
CA PHE A 60 4.02 2.64 13.27
C PHE A 60 3.86 3.87 12.36
N GLU A 61 4.52 3.86 11.20
CA GLU A 61 4.43 4.90 10.17
C GLU A 61 3.60 4.43 8.95
N SER A 62 2.77 3.39 9.13
CA SER A 62 1.90 2.91 8.07
C SER A 62 0.82 3.95 7.74
N LYS A 63 0.44 4.00 6.47
CA LYS A 63 -0.54 4.96 5.96
C LYS A 63 -1.61 4.26 5.12
N PRO A 64 -2.85 4.74 5.11
CA PRO A 64 -3.87 4.28 4.16
C PRO A 64 -3.40 4.42 2.71
N ASP A 65 -3.76 3.47 1.85
CA ASP A 65 -3.29 3.43 0.45
C ASP A 65 -3.53 4.74 -0.30
N HIS A 66 -4.68 5.37 -0.07
CA HIS A 66 -5.04 6.63 -0.70
C HIS A 66 -4.18 7.81 -0.21
N GLU A 67 -3.73 7.79 1.06
CA GLU A 67 -2.79 8.78 1.58
C GLU A 67 -1.40 8.59 0.96
N ILE A 68 -0.94 7.34 0.83
CA ILE A 68 0.33 7.02 0.14
C ILE A 68 0.29 7.51 -1.31
N MET A 69 -0.80 7.23 -2.04
CA MET A 69 -0.99 7.71 -3.40
C MET A 69 -1.00 9.24 -3.47
N TYR A 70 -1.70 9.91 -2.54
CA TYR A 70 -1.75 11.36 -2.50
C TYR A 70 -0.35 11.96 -2.27
N LEU A 71 0.39 11.48 -1.28
CA LEU A 71 1.75 11.94 -0.98
C LEU A 71 2.72 11.69 -2.14
N LEU A 72 2.62 10.53 -2.80
CA LEU A 72 3.41 10.21 -3.97
C LEU A 72 3.09 11.17 -5.13
N SER A 73 1.81 11.41 -5.40
CA SER A 73 1.37 12.33 -6.45
C SER A 73 1.88 13.76 -6.21
N LYS A 74 1.83 14.23 -4.95
CA LYS A 74 2.30 15.55 -4.54
C LYS A 74 3.81 15.66 -4.69
N LYS A 75 4.55 14.60 -4.33
CA LYS A 75 6.01 14.57 -4.47
C LYS A 75 6.45 14.62 -5.95
N LEU A 76 5.65 14.05 -6.84
CA LEU A 76 5.90 14.05 -8.29
C LEU A 76 5.34 15.28 -9.01
N GLY A 77 4.66 16.19 -8.30
CA GLY A 77 4.13 17.44 -8.85
C GLY A 77 2.84 17.28 -9.68
N TYR A 78 2.09 16.19 -9.47
CA TYR A 78 0.79 15.98 -10.13
C TYR A 78 -0.39 16.60 -9.35
N SER A 79 -0.22 16.84 -8.04
CA SER A 79 -1.21 17.42 -7.14
C SER A 79 -0.65 18.55 -6.29
#